data_AF-A0A7C3TPM3-F1
#
_entry.id   AF-A0A7C3TPM3-F1
#
_cell.length_a   1.000
_cell.length_b   1.000
_cell.length_c   1.000
_cell.angle_alpha   90.00
_cell.angle_beta   90.00
_cell.angle_gamma   90.00
#
_symmetry.space_group_name_H-M   'P 1'
#
loop_
_entity.id
_entity.type
_entity.pdbx_description
1 polymer ?
#
loop_
_entity_poly.entity_id
_entity_poly.type
_entity_poly.pdbx_seq_one_letter_code
_entity_poly.pdbx_strand_id
1 'polypeptide(L)'
;DFKLPETIKNTDNKKRTVVILACYSKIYFSPHLQNANVNPLVWTTGLMCPEAYTIHDAIAGYINNETNEQIRTRAALAYSKYQKCSEKAARNLLVTGW
;
A
#
# COMPACT_ATOMS: atom_id res chain seq x y z
N ASP A 1 5.52 23.08 6.31
CA ASP A 1 4.84 21.93 5.69
C ASP A 1 5.56 21.57 4.39
N PHE A 2 5.76 20.29 4.12
CA PHE A 2 6.54 19.82 2.97
C PHE A 2 5.69 19.91 1.69
N LYS A 3 6.13 20.70 0.71
CA LYS A 3 5.43 20.87 -0.57
C LYS A 3 6.34 20.41 -1.69
N LEU A 4 5.87 19.43 -2.46
CA LEU A 4 6.52 19.06 -3.71
C LEU A 4 6.27 20.19 -4.73
N PRO A 5 7.31 20.70 -5.41
CA PRO A 5 7.17 21.78 -6.38
C PRO A 5 6.43 21.35 -7.64
N GLU A 6 6.43 20.05 -7.94
CA GLU A 6 5.89 19.49 -9.17
C GLU A 6 4.57 18.76 -8.94
N THR A 7 3.66 18.88 -9.92
CA THR A 7 2.44 18.08 -9.97
C THR A 7 2.71 16.78 -10.72
N ILE A 8 2.65 15.66 -10.00
CA ILE A 8 2.75 14.33 -10.60
C ILE A 8 1.47 14.07 -11.41
N LYS A 9 1.62 13.85 -12.71
CA LYS A 9 0.54 13.47 -13.62
C LYS A 9 0.96 12.29 -14.47
N ASN A 10 0.00 11.45 -14.82
CA ASN A 10 0.23 10.38 -15.77
C ASN A 10 0.47 10.96 -17.18
N THR A 11 1.51 10.50 -17.87
CA THR A 11 1.91 11.02 -19.20
C THR A 11 1.75 10.00 -20.32
N ASP A 12 1.53 8.73 -20.00
CA ASP A 12 1.55 7.61 -20.96
C ASP A 12 0.26 6.76 -20.97
N ASN A 13 -0.76 7.20 -20.24
CA ASN A 13 -2.03 6.50 -20.01
C ASN A 13 -1.90 5.09 -19.39
N LYS A 14 -0.72 4.71 -18.89
CA LYS A 14 -0.52 3.40 -18.26
C LYS A 14 -0.91 3.45 -16.80
N LYS A 15 -1.79 2.53 -16.39
CA LYS A 15 -2.13 2.33 -14.99
C LYS A 15 -0.96 1.63 -14.28
N ARG A 16 -0.38 2.29 -13.27
CA ARG A 16 0.74 1.74 -12.50
C ARG A 16 0.28 1.16 -11.18
N THR A 17 0.83 0.02 -10.80
CA THR A 17 0.53 -0.62 -9.53
C THR A 17 1.54 -0.17 -8.49
N VAL A 18 1.08 0.20 -7.28
CA VAL A 18 1.97 0.75 -6.23
C VAL A 18 1.75 0.08 -4.88
N VAL A 19 2.83 -0.06 -4.12
CA VAL A 19 2.86 -0.44 -2.71
C VAL A 19 3.62 0.65 -1.95
N ILE A 20 3.06 1.15 -0.84
CA ILE A 20 3.64 2.26 -0.07
C ILE A 20 3.69 1.88 1.41
N LEU A 21 4.88 1.52 1.88
CA LEU A 21 5.14 1.23 3.29
C LEU A 21 5.75 2.45 3.98
N ALA A 22 4.89 3.27 4.57
CA ALA A 22 5.27 4.39 5.43
C ALA A 22 4.13 4.66 6.42
N CYS A 23 4.39 5.38 7.51
CA CYS A 23 3.33 5.78 8.45
C CYS A 23 2.32 6.71 7.77
N TYR A 24 1.03 6.42 7.96
CA TYR A 24 -0.08 7.20 7.40
C TYR A 24 0.03 7.40 5.88
N SER A 25 0.57 6.43 5.14
CA SER A 25 0.88 6.64 3.73
C SER A 25 -0.34 6.94 2.87
N LYS A 26 -1.52 6.43 3.22
CA LYS A 26 -2.75 6.78 2.50
C LYS A 26 -3.01 8.29 2.55
N ILE A 27 -2.94 8.94 3.71
CA ILE A 27 -3.30 10.36 3.81
C ILE A 27 -2.25 11.25 3.13
N TYR A 28 -0.96 10.94 3.30
CA TYR A 28 0.12 11.78 2.80
C TYR A 28 0.31 11.64 1.28
N PHE A 29 0.13 10.44 0.73
CA PHE A 29 0.38 10.20 -0.70
C PHE A 29 -0.88 10.30 -1.58
N SER A 30 -2.09 10.19 -1.02
CA SER A 30 -3.33 10.26 -1.82
C SER A 30 -3.41 11.53 -2.70
N PRO A 31 -3.19 12.76 -2.19
CA PRO A 31 -3.30 13.97 -3.01
C PRO A 31 -2.33 13.99 -4.20
N HIS A 32 -1.16 13.36 -4.05
CA HIS A 32 -0.13 13.29 -5.08
C HIS A 32 -0.37 12.18 -6.10
N LEU A 33 -1.08 11.13 -5.71
CA LEU A 33 -1.28 9.95 -6.55
C LEU A 33 -2.61 9.95 -7.31
N GLN A 34 -3.59 10.78 -6.93
CA GLN A 34 -4.91 10.83 -7.58
C GLN A 34 -4.79 11.06 -9.09
N ASN A 35 -3.88 11.95 -9.51
CA ASN A 35 -3.66 12.30 -10.92
C ASN A 35 -2.62 11.42 -11.62
N ALA A 36 -2.04 10.44 -10.92
CA ALA A 36 -0.96 9.60 -11.44
C ALA A 36 -1.45 8.30 -12.13
N ASN A 37 -2.77 8.06 -12.17
CA ASN A 37 -3.39 6.84 -12.69
C ASN A 37 -2.76 5.57 -12.09
N VAL A 38 -2.89 5.42 -10.76
CA VAL A 38 -2.31 4.29 -10.03
C VAL A 38 -3.37 3.35 -9.44
N ASN A 39 -2.99 2.10 -9.26
CA ASN A 39 -3.68 1.07 -8.48
C ASN A 39 -2.91 0.82 -7.18
N PRO A 40 -3.32 1.38 -6.03
CA PRO A 40 -2.69 1.10 -4.75
C PRO A 40 -3.03 -0.32 -4.27
N LEU A 41 -2.04 -1.20 -4.19
CA LEU A 41 -2.23 -2.55 -3.66
C LEU A 41 -2.20 -2.57 -2.15
N VAL A 42 -1.21 -1.90 -1.55
CA VAL A 42 -0.99 -1.86 -0.11
C VAL A 42 -0.45 -0.50 0.27
N TRP A 43 -1.09 0.13 1.24
CA TRP A 43 -0.68 1.37 1.89
C TRP A 43 -1.38 1.49 3.25
N THR A 44 -1.00 2.46 4.06
CA THR A 44 -1.33 2.45 5.50
C THR A 44 -2.20 3.61 5.94
N THR A 45 -3.01 3.35 6.96
CA THR A 45 -3.89 4.33 7.61
C THR A 45 -3.33 4.88 8.92
N GLY A 46 -2.21 4.34 9.41
CA GLY A 46 -1.67 4.62 10.74
C GLY A 46 -0.16 4.46 10.85
N LEU A 47 0.35 4.51 12.08
CA LEU A 47 1.74 4.17 12.38
C LEU A 47 1.99 2.69 12.04
N MET A 48 3.07 2.42 11.31
CA MET A 48 3.44 1.06 10.90
C MET A 48 4.93 0.81 11.12
N CYS A 49 5.32 -0.47 11.26
CA CYS A 49 6.71 -0.90 11.09
C CYS A 49 6.94 -1.35 9.63
N PRO A 50 7.74 -0.64 8.81
CA PRO A 50 7.89 -0.93 7.38
C PRO A 50 8.92 -2.06 7.14
N GLU A 51 8.56 -3.28 7.51
CA GLU A 51 9.45 -4.44 7.41
C GLU A 51 9.24 -5.27 6.14
N ALA A 52 10.28 -5.99 5.72
CA ALA A 52 10.36 -6.66 4.42
C ALA A 52 9.32 -7.77 4.22
N TYR A 53 8.86 -8.44 5.28
CA TYR A 53 7.88 -9.53 5.15
C TYR A 53 6.54 -9.04 4.58
N THR A 54 6.14 -7.80 4.85
CA THR A 54 4.86 -7.28 4.36
C THR A 54 4.92 -7.07 2.86
N ILE A 55 6.02 -6.51 2.37
CA ILE A 55 6.21 -6.30 0.93
C ILE A 55 6.50 -7.61 0.20
N HIS A 56 7.23 -8.54 0.81
CA HIS A 56 7.48 -9.87 0.26
C HIS A 56 6.16 -10.59 -0.08
N ASP A 57 5.25 -10.70 0.89
CA ASP A 57 4.00 -11.42 0.71
C ASP A 57 3.01 -10.66 -0.21
N ALA A 58 3.03 -9.33 -0.19
CA ALA A 58 2.26 -8.52 -1.13
C ALA A 58 2.74 -8.72 -2.59
N ILE A 59 4.06 -8.71 -2.82
CA ILE A 59 4.65 -8.93 -4.15
C ILE A 59 4.39 -10.37 -4.62
N ALA A 60 4.47 -11.37 -3.74
CA ALA A 60 4.14 -12.74 -4.08
C ALA A 60 2.68 -12.85 -4.60
N GLY A 61 1.73 -12.18 -3.94
CA GLY A 61 0.34 -12.11 -4.44
C GLY A 61 0.22 -11.41 -5.79
N TYR A 62 0.94 -10.30 -5.98
CA TYR A 62 0.98 -9.58 -7.25
C TYR A 62 1.51 -10.45 -8.41
N ILE A 63 2.61 -11.16 -8.20
CA ILE A 63 3.19 -12.09 -9.19
C ILE A 63 2.22 -13.21 -9.55
N ASN A 64 1.39 -13.64 -8.59
CA ASN A 64 0.37 -14.68 -8.78
C ASN A 64 -0.93 -14.16 -9.43
N ASN A 65 -0.97 -12.92 -9.93
CA ASN A 65 -2.15 -12.28 -10.51
C ASN A 65 -3.37 -12.26 -9.56
N GLU A 66 -3.12 -12.15 -8.26
CA GLU A 66 -4.19 -12.07 -7.29
C GLU A 66 -4.91 -10.71 -7.32
N THR A 67 -6.13 -10.71 -6.79
CA THR A 67 -6.89 -9.47 -6.60
C THR A 67 -6.26 -8.59 -5.52
N ASN A 68 -6.55 -7.28 -5.57
CA ASN A 68 -6.13 -6.31 -4.56
C ASN A 68 -6.43 -6.75 -3.12
N GLU A 69 -7.62 -7.32 -2.86
CA GLU A 69 -7.99 -7.79 -1.52
C GLU A 69 -7.23 -9.05 -1.09
N GLN A 70 -6.93 -9.96 -2.02
CA GLN A 70 -6.07 -11.11 -1.73
C GLN A 70 -4.64 -10.67 -1.40
N ILE A 71 -4.09 -9.74 -2.18
CA ILE A 71 -2.76 -9.14 -1.93
C ILE A 71 -2.72 -8.43 -0.58
N ARG A 72 -3.74 -7.63 -0.26
CA ARG A 72 -3.91 -6.99 1.06
C ARG A 72 -3.95 -8.04 2.17
N THR A 73 -4.68 -9.13 1.96
CA THR A 73 -4.81 -10.21 2.94
C THR A 73 -3.45 -10.87 3.21
N ARG A 74 -2.66 -11.17 2.17
CA ARG A 74 -1.28 -11.66 2.32
C ARG A 74 -0.41 -10.71 3.14
N ALA A 75 -0.42 -9.42 2.78
CA ALA A 75 0.34 -8.40 3.49
C ALA A 75 -0.07 -8.29 4.98
N ALA A 76 -1.38 -8.35 5.27
CA ALA A 76 -1.93 -8.28 6.61
C ALA A 76 -1.61 -9.52 7.46
N LEU A 77 -1.66 -10.72 6.88
CA LEU A 77 -1.30 -11.96 7.56
C LEU A 77 0.20 -11.99 7.88
N ALA A 78 1.06 -11.57 6.95
CA ALA A 78 2.49 -11.42 7.20
C ALA A 78 2.75 -10.42 8.34
N TYR A 79 2.12 -9.24 8.28
CA TYR A 79 2.26 -8.22 9.32
C TYR A 79 1.80 -8.72 10.69
N SER A 80 0.61 -9.35 10.76
CA SER A 80 0.06 -9.92 11.99
C SER A 80 1.00 -10.95 12.62
N LYS A 81 1.61 -11.83 11.81
CA LYS A 81 2.55 -12.86 12.28
C LYS A 81 3.78 -12.27 12.96
N TYR A 82 4.44 -11.28 12.34
CA TYR A 82 5.72 -10.76 12.84
C TYR A 82 5.56 -9.64 13.87
N GLN A 83 4.55 -8.77 13.72
CA GLN A 83 4.24 -7.71 14.70
C GLN A 83 3.38 -8.20 15.87
N LYS A 84 3.01 -9.50 15.87
CA LYS A 84 2.26 -10.16 16.94
C LYS A 84 0.96 -9.44 17.29
N CYS A 85 0.27 -8.91 16.27
CA CYS A 85 -1.04 -8.26 16.41
C CYS A 85 -2.14 -9.12 15.78
N SER A 86 -3.41 -8.77 16.02
CA SER A 86 -4.52 -9.49 15.38
C SER A 86 -4.57 -9.20 13.88
N GLU A 87 -5.07 -10.16 13.09
CA GLU A 87 -5.33 -9.95 11.66
C GLU A 87 -6.25 -8.73 11.45
N LYS A 88 -7.27 -8.56 12.30
CA LYS A 88 -8.16 -7.39 12.26
C LYS A 88 -7.39 -6.08 12.40
N ALA A 89 -6.45 -5.99 13.35
CA ALA A 89 -5.61 -4.80 13.51
C ALA A 89 -4.72 -4.56 12.28
N ALA A 90 -4.09 -5.63 11.76
CA ALA A 90 -3.27 -5.55 10.55
C ALA A 90 -4.07 -5.10 9.32
N ARG A 91 -5.29 -5.61 9.14
CA ARG A 91 -6.21 -5.23 8.04
C ARG A 91 -6.73 -3.80 8.18
N ASN A 92 -6.91 -3.30 9.40
CA ASN A 92 -7.28 -1.90 9.61
C ASN A 92 -6.12 -0.95 9.27
N LEU A 93 -4.88 -1.40 9.50
CA LEU A 93 -3.67 -0.65 9.14
C LEU A 93 -3.38 -0.71 7.64
N LEU A 94 -3.32 -1.90 7.06
CA LEU A 94 -2.98 -2.16 5.66
C LEU A 94 -4.25 -2.23 4.81
N VAL A 95 -4.41 -1.23 3.95
CA VAL A 95 -5.59 -1.10 3.07
C VAL A 95 -5.18 -1.17 1.60
N THR A 96 -6.16 -1.32 0.72
CA THR A 96 -5.98 -1.39 -0.73
C THR A 96 -7.00 -0.51 -1.42
N GLY A 97 -6.71 -0.07 -2.64
CA GLY A 97 -7.57 0.85 -3.38
C GLY A 97 -7.67 2.23 -2.72
N TRP A 98 -8.48 3.09 -3.37
CA TRP A 98 -8.70 4.50 -3.02
C TRP A 98 -9.66 4.68 -1.85
#